data_AF-A0A949ETF0-F1
#
_entry.id   AF-A0A949ETF0-F1
#
_cell.length_a   1.000
_cell.length_b   1.000
_cell.length_c   1.000
_cell.angle_alpha   90.00
_cell.angle_beta   90.00
_cell.angle_gamma   90.00
#
_symmetry.space_group_name_H-M   'P 1'
#
loop_
_entity.id
_entity.type
_entity.pdbx_description
1 polymer ?
#
loop_
_entity_poly.entity_id
_entity_poly.type
_entity_poly.pdbx_seq_one_letter_code
_entity_poly.pdbx_strand_id
1 'polypeptide(L)'
;MSRKSNENQKSIEESARAIFEKAEAREKAGRDAFEANWQASLELMLLVMDRHLVEQQGRMLPMQIKGEEEWVFYQNVLAKLDLPPDTCAVFITPSAFKDIPVPEDAQIPNIGTPAWERNAYSIIVSGWKDHTVVMQVSLPGLELVGIDVFEDGSHLADYRYNTIEECLEELTKVTWIYFNPGTPWTEGQITRYTENWFSKTLEIELEDAKVHDEYSYVHHPELRGLTPIEAVLKVIEMIIPKDYDNLENAIEIANDLNRDFELGDPMITREGILKGNEPECRALLGRIAVEIDQHLDALEDLEEITFSRLNH
;
A
#
# COMPACT_ATOMS: atom_id res chain seq x y z
N MET A 1 -7.26 30.94 2.86
CA MET A 1 -7.71 29.54 2.62
C MET A 1 -8.40 29.50 1.26
N SER A 2 -7.95 28.61 0.37
CA SER A 2 -8.41 28.53 -1.02
C SER A 2 -9.79 27.84 -1.12
N ARG A 3 -10.62 28.25 -2.08
CA ARG A 3 -11.96 27.70 -2.34
C ARG A 3 -11.98 26.17 -2.51
N LYS A 4 -10.90 25.59 -3.06
CA LYS A 4 -10.67 24.12 -3.15
C LYS A 4 -10.52 23.44 -1.78
N SER A 5 -9.94 24.13 -0.79
CA SER A 5 -9.78 23.60 0.57
C SER A 5 -11.13 23.46 1.27
N ASN A 6 -12.04 24.42 1.06
CA ASN A 6 -13.39 24.39 1.63
C ASN A 6 -14.30 23.34 0.97
N GLU A 7 -14.15 23.12 -0.34
CA GLU A 7 -14.92 22.10 -1.07
C GLU A 7 -14.51 20.67 -0.67
N ASN A 8 -13.20 20.41 -0.50
CA ASN A 8 -12.71 19.12 -0.02
C ASN A 8 -13.15 18.83 1.42
N GLN A 9 -13.06 19.81 2.31
CA GLN A 9 -13.47 19.64 3.71
C GLN A 9 -14.97 19.32 3.82
N LYS A 10 -15.80 20.01 3.04
CA LYS A 10 -17.24 19.74 2.99
C LYS A 10 -17.58 18.34 2.46
N SER A 11 -16.84 17.86 1.45
CA SER A 11 -17.01 16.50 0.93
C SER A 11 -16.67 15.42 1.96
N ILE A 12 -15.61 15.64 2.74
CA ILE A 12 -15.21 14.71 3.82
C ILE A 12 -16.26 14.70 4.95
N GLU A 13 -16.76 15.87 5.37
CA GLU A 13 -17.83 15.96 6.38
C GLU A 13 -19.11 15.25 5.94
N GLU A 14 -19.51 15.39 4.67
CA GLU A 14 -20.67 14.70 4.11
C GLU A 14 -20.47 13.17 4.08
N SER A 15 -19.26 12.72 3.76
CA SER A 15 -18.90 11.29 3.70
C SER A 15 -18.85 10.67 5.11
N ALA A 16 -18.27 11.39 6.07
CA ALA A 16 -18.24 10.99 7.48
C ALA A 16 -19.67 10.86 8.05
N ARG A 17 -20.56 11.82 7.73
CA ARG A 17 -21.97 11.73 8.14
C ARG A 17 -22.65 10.50 7.54
N ALA A 18 -22.43 10.22 6.25
CA ALA A 18 -23.00 9.06 5.59
C ALA A 18 -22.57 7.73 6.23
N ILE A 19 -21.32 7.63 6.71
CA ILE A 19 -20.80 6.47 7.44
C ILE A 19 -21.59 6.25 8.74
N PHE A 20 -21.80 7.30 9.55
CA PHE A 20 -22.56 7.16 10.80
C PHE A 20 -24.06 6.96 10.57
N GLU A 21 -24.65 7.55 9.53
CA GLU A 21 -26.03 7.26 9.11
C GLU A 21 -26.19 5.77 8.72
N LYS A 22 -25.18 5.20 8.05
CA LYS A 22 -25.12 3.76 7.73
C LYS A 22 -25.03 2.90 8.99
N ALA A 23 -24.24 3.31 9.99
CA ALA A 23 -24.17 2.63 11.29
C ALA A 23 -25.53 2.61 12.01
N GLU A 24 -26.21 3.75 12.06
CA GLU A 24 -27.55 3.85 12.67
C GLU A 24 -28.58 2.99 11.91
N ALA A 25 -28.48 2.91 10.59
CA ALA A 25 -29.32 2.05 9.77
C ALA A 25 -29.08 0.56 10.07
N ARG A 26 -27.83 0.14 10.24
CA ARG A 26 -27.45 -1.23 10.66
C ARG A 26 -28.03 -1.56 12.04
N GLU A 27 -27.93 -0.65 13.01
CA GLU A 27 -28.54 -0.82 14.34
C GLU A 27 -30.06 -0.97 14.25
N LYS A 28 -30.75 -0.10 13.47
CA LYS A 28 -32.20 -0.21 13.22
C LYS A 28 -32.60 -1.52 12.53
N ALA A 29 -31.69 -2.12 11.75
CA ALA A 29 -31.87 -3.43 11.14
C ALA A 29 -31.60 -4.61 12.11
N GLY A 30 -31.28 -4.32 13.37
CA GLY A 30 -31.07 -5.32 14.43
C GLY A 30 -29.62 -5.79 14.58
N ARG A 31 -28.66 -5.10 13.96
CA ARG A 31 -27.22 -5.35 14.22
C ARG A 31 -26.84 -4.84 15.61
N ASP A 32 -25.80 -5.43 16.18
CA ASP A 32 -25.26 -4.97 17.46
C ASP A 32 -24.72 -3.53 17.32
N ALA A 33 -25.11 -2.66 18.25
CA ALA A 33 -24.77 -1.26 18.18
C ALA A 33 -23.26 -1.01 18.35
N PHE A 34 -22.58 -1.82 19.16
CA PHE A 34 -21.13 -1.69 19.33
C PHE A 34 -20.42 -2.07 18.03
N GLU A 35 -20.74 -3.22 17.42
CA GLU A 35 -20.10 -3.68 16.19
C GLU A 35 -20.38 -2.75 14.99
N ALA A 36 -21.61 -2.26 14.87
CA ALA A 36 -21.97 -1.31 13.81
C ALA A 36 -21.20 0.02 13.92
N ASN A 37 -21.05 0.55 15.14
CA ASN A 37 -20.29 1.77 15.39
C ASN A 37 -18.78 1.54 15.28
N TRP A 38 -18.30 0.34 15.62
CA TRP A 38 -16.89 -0.03 15.47
C TRP A 38 -16.49 -0.08 13.99
N GLN A 39 -17.25 -0.78 13.15
CA GLN A 39 -17.01 -0.79 11.71
C GLN A 39 -17.06 0.63 11.12
N ALA A 40 -18.01 1.47 11.56
CA ALA A 40 -18.07 2.87 11.13
C ALA A 40 -16.82 3.68 11.52
N SER A 41 -16.23 3.41 12.68
CA SER A 41 -14.96 4.03 13.09
C SER A 41 -13.80 3.60 12.18
N LEU A 42 -13.76 2.34 11.75
CA LEU A 42 -12.77 1.85 10.78
C LEU A 42 -12.99 2.47 9.39
N GLU A 43 -14.24 2.55 8.92
CA GLU A 43 -14.62 3.23 7.67
C GLU A 43 -14.20 4.71 7.69
N LEU A 44 -14.28 5.39 8.83
CA LEU A 44 -13.82 6.76 9.00
C LEU A 44 -12.28 6.88 8.86
N MET A 45 -11.52 5.92 9.41
CA MET A 45 -10.05 5.91 9.25
C MET A 45 -9.65 5.71 7.78
N LEU A 46 -10.38 4.87 7.03
CA LEU A 46 -10.20 4.72 5.59
C LEU A 46 -10.50 6.04 4.86
N LEU A 47 -11.58 6.75 5.25
CA LEU A 47 -11.95 8.04 4.66
C LEU A 47 -10.87 9.11 4.84
N VAL A 48 -10.17 9.14 5.98
CA VAL A 48 -9.06 10.07 6.21
C VAL A 48 -7.92 9.86 5.20
N MET A 49 -7.72 8.61 4.77
CA MET A 49 -6.71 8.22 3.79
C MET A 49 -7.24 8.17 2.35
N ASP A 50 -8.53 8.45 2.12
CA ASP A 50 -9.24 8.16 0.86
C ASP A 50 -8.49 8.69 -0.35
N ARG A 51 -8.06 9.96 -0.33
CA ARG A 51 -7.33 10.58 -1.44
C ARG A 51 -6.10 9.77 -1.86
N HIS A 52 -5.34 9.25 -0.89
CA HIS A 52 -4.15 8.45 -1.17
C HIS A 52 -4.50 7.04 -1.63
N LEU A 53 -5.56 6.45 -1.07
CA LEU A 53 -6.03 5.12 -1.45
C LEU A 53 -6.64 5.10 -2.86
N VAL A 54 -7.28 6.20 -3.32
CA VAL A 54 -7.79 6.34 -4.71
C VAL A 54 -6.70 6.14 -5.74
N GLU A 55 -5.55 6.72 -5.48
CA GLU A 55 -4.42 6.73 -6.39
C GLU A 55 -3.59 5.44 -6.30
N GLN A 56 -3.75 4.67 -5.20
CA GLN A 56 -2.90 3.51 -4.87
C GLN A 56 -3.71 2.29 -4.44
N GLN A 57 -4.71 1.94 -5.25
CA GLN A 57 -5.56 0.78 -5.08
C GLN A 57 -4.73 -0.51 -5.01
N GLY A 58 -5.07 -1.45 -4.13
CA GLY A 58 -4.37 -2.71 -3.94
C GLY A 58 -3.04 -2.60 -3.21
N ARG A 59 -2.76 -1.46 -2.55
CA ARG A 59 -1.57 -1.25 -1.70
C ARG A 59 -1.97 -1.01 -0.24
N MET A 60 -1.02 -1.28 0.65
CA MET A 60 -1.07 -0.84 2.04
C MET A 60 -0.30 0.46 2.16
N LEU A 61 -0.94 1.50 2.69
CA LEU A 61 -0.30 2.79 2.93
C LEU A 61 -0.19 3.07 4.43
N PRO A 62 0.96 3.55 4.93
CA PRO A 62 1.03 4.04 6.29
C PRO A 62 0.29 5.38 6.40
N MET A 63 -0.51 5.53 7.47
CA MET A 63 -1.09 6.82 7.82
C MET A 63 0.00 7.83 8.20
N GLN A 64 0.99 7.35 8.95
CA GLN A 64 2.18 8.10 9.32
C GLN A 64 3.25 7.11 9.79
N ILE A 65 4.52 7.40 9.52
CA ILE A 65 5.66 6.70 10.14
C ILE A 65 6.57 7.75 10.76
N LYS A 66 6.93 7.58 12.04
CA LYS A 66 7.91 8.41 12.74
C LYS A 66 9.01 7.51 13.32
N GLY A 67 10.19 7.62 12.73
CA GLY A 67 11.39 6.93 13.20
C GLY A 67 11.59 5.56 12.56
N GLU A 68 12.76 4.99 12.83
CA GLU A 68 13.25 3.76 12.21
C GLU A 68 12.50 2.52 12.68
N GLU A 69 12.11 2.44 13.95
CA GLU A 69 11.39 1.27 14.50
C GLU A 69 10.03 1.06 13.83
N GLU A 70 9.25 2.13 13.64
CA GLU A 70 7.96 2.06 12.93
C GLU A 70 8.14 1.71 11.45
N TRP A 71 9.24 2.20 10.83
CA TRP A 71 9.58 1.90 9.44
C TRP A 71 9.93 0.42 9.23
N VAL A 72 10.83 -0.13 10.07
CA VAL A 72 11.20 -1.54 10.02
C VAL A 72 10.00 -2.44 10.27
N PHE A 73 9.13 -2.09 11.23
CA PHE A 73 7.93 -2.87 11.48
C PHE A 73 6.93 -2.80 10.31
N TYR A 74 6.79 -1.64 9.65
CA TYR A 74 6.01 -1.50 8.43
C TYR A 74 6.55 -2.40 7.29
N GLN A 75 7.86 -2.41 7.06
CA GLN A 75 8.49 -3.26 6.04
C GLN A 75 8.22 -4.75 6.30
N ASN A 76 8.33 -5.19 7.56
CA ASN A 76 8.01 -6.56 7.95
C ASN A 76 6.55 -6.93 7.64
N VAL A 77 5.60 -6.04 7.89
CA VAL A 77 4.20 -6.27 7.53
C VAL A 77 4.02 -6.30 6.01
N LEU A 78 4.66 -5.40 5.27
CA LEU A 78 4.57 -5.31 3.82
C LEU A 78 5.07 -6.58 3.11
N ALA A 79 6.13 -7.19 3.64
CA ALA A 79 6.65 -8.48 3.18
C ALA A 79 5.62 -9.61 3.38
N LYS A 80 4.89 -9.61 4.51
CA LYS A 80 3.98 -10.70 4.90
C LYS A 80 2.56 -10.56 4.35
N LEU A 81 2.13 -9.34 3.98
CA LEU A 81 0.79 -9.04 3.49
C LEU A 81 0.76 -8.94 1.96
N ASP A 82 0.12 -9.90 1.31
CA ASP A 82 -0.27 -9.83 -0.09
C ASP A 82 -1.75 -9.44 -0.21
N LEU A 83 -2.04 -8.43 -1.05
CA LEU A 83 -3.35 -7.80 -1.16
C LEU A 83 -4.01 -8.12 -2.51
N PRO A 84 -5.27 -8.58 -2.53
CA PRO A 84 -6.03 -8.69 -3.77
C PRO A 84 -6.18 -7.32 -4.49
N PRO A 85 -6.38 -7.30 -5.82
CA PRO A 85 -6.31 -6.07 -6.61
C PRO A 85 -7.39 -5.03 -6.26
N ASP A 86 -8.54 -5.46 -5.74
CA ASP A 86 -9.67 -4.56 -5.44
C ASP A 86 -9.78 -4.21 -3.95
N THR A 87 -8.66 -4.25 -3.22
CA THR A 87 -8.60 -3.81 -1.82
C THR A 87 -7.94 -2.45 -1.66
N CYS A 88 -8.12 -1.86 -0.48
CA CYS A 88 -7.24 -0.84 0.08
C CYS A 88 -6.83 -1.26 1.48
N ALA A 89 -5.64 -0.86 1.91
CA ALA A 89 -5.19 -1.09 3.26
C ALA A 89 -4.50 0.14 3.86
N VAL A 90 -4.72 0.37 5.14
CA VAL A 90 -4.09 1.44 5.92
C VAL A 90 -3.34 0.81 7.08
N PHE A 91 -2.06 1.15 7.20
CA PHE A 91 -1.23 0.82 8.36
C PHE A 91 -1.19 2.01 9.33
N ILE A 92 -1.60 1.76 10.57
CA ILE A 92 -1.69 2.76 11.63
C ILE A 92 -0.60 2.46 12.65
N THR A 93 0.27 3.43 12.88
CA THR A 93 1.37 3.33 13.84
C THR A 93 1.01 3.91 15.21
N PRO A 94 1.79 3.60 16.26
CA PRO A 94 1.69 4.27 17.55
C PRO A 94 1.72 5.81 17.43
N SER A 95 2.59 6.33 16.55
CA SER A 95 2.67 7.77 16.31
C SER A 95 1.42 8.32 15.65
N ALA A 96 0.85 7.61 14.67
CA ALA A 96 -0.41 8.01 14.06
C ALA A 96 -1.54 8.08 15.10
N PHE A 97 -1.69 7.07 15.97
CA PHE A 97 -2.71 7.09 17.04
C PHE A 97 -2.59 8.29 17.98
N LYS A 98 -1.37 8.71 18.32
CA LYS A 98 -1.10 9.86 19.20
C LYS A 98 -1.41 11.20 18.56
N ASP A 99 -1.30 11.28 17.23
CA ASP A 99 -1.49 12.51 16.47
C ASP A 99 -2.92 12.68 15.95
N ILE A 100 -3.80 11.66 16.07
CA ILE A 100 -5.22 11.79 15.74
C ILE A 100 -5.84 12.83 16.68
N PRO A 101 -6.36 13.97 16.16
CA PRO A 101 -6.98 14.98 16.99
C PRO A 101 -8.29 14.42 17.55
N VAL A 102 -8.30 14.09 18.84
CA VAL A 102 -9.52 13.73 19.56
C VAL A 102 -10.26 15.02 19.92
N PRO A 103 -11.52 15.21 19.51
CA PRO A 103 -12.31 16.36 19.97
C PRO A 103 -12.39 16.34 21.49
N GLU A 104 -12.10 17.47 22.16
CA GLU A 104 -12.12 17.58 23.64
C GLU A 104 -13.48 17.14 24.24
N ASP A 105 -14.55 17.18 23.44
CA ASP A 105 -15.93 16.92 23.82
C ASP A 105 -16.40 15.49 23.50
N ALA A 106 -15.58 14.70 22.79
CA ALA A 106 -15.94 13.35 22.40
C ALA A 106 -15.94 12.44 23.65
N GLN A 107 -17.13 12.12 24.16
CA GLN A 107 -17.32 11.02 25.09
C GLN A 107 -17.12 9.70 24.35
N ILE A 108 -15.88 9.40 23.96
CA ILE A 108 -15.52 8.09 23.46
C ILE A 108 -15.73 7.12 24.63
N PRO A 109 -16.57 6.09 24.49
CA PRO A 109 -16.75 5.09 25.53
C PRO A 109 -15.37 4.56 25.94
N ASN A 110 -15.07 4.64 27.23
CA ASN A 110 -13.77 4.27 27.79
C ASN A 110 -13.62 2.74 27.76
N ILE A 111 -13.24 2.18 26.60
CA ILE A 111 -12.97 0.77 26.41
C ILE A 111 -11.45 0.61 26.39
N GLY A 112 -10.89 0.28 27.56
CA GLY A 112 -9.45 0.06 27.76
C GLY A 112 -8.61 1.34 27.79
N THR A 113 -7.30 1.20 27.60
CA THR A 113 -6.34 2.31 27.49
C THR A 113 -6.80 3.27 26.38
N PRO A 114 -6.83 4.61 26.61
CA PRO A 114 -7.23 5.55 25.59
C PRO A 114 -6.39 5.43 24.31
N ALA A 115 -6.99 5.64 23.14
CA ALA A 115 -6.32 5.44 21.84
C ALA A 115 -4.96 6.17 21.73
N TRP A 116 -4.82 7.35 22.34
CA TRP A 116 -3.59 8.16 22.37
C TRP A 116 -2.50 7.65 23.34
N GLU A 117 -2.84 6.73 24.25
CA GLU A 117 -1.88 6.07 25.15
C GLU A 117 -1.44 4.71 24.62
N ARG A 118 -2.06 4.22 23.54
CA ARG A 118 -1.74 2.93 22.94
C ARG A 118 -0.46 3.05 22.12
N ASN A 119 0.58 2.30 22.51
CA ASN A 119 1.72 2.01 21.64
C ASN A 119 1.35 0.91 20.64
N ALA A 120 0.18 1.04 20.01
CA ALA A 120 -0.44 0.01 19.18
C ALA A 120 -0.15 0.19 17.70
N TYR A 121 0.01 -0.93 17.00
CA TYR A 121 -0.10 -0.98 15.54
C TYR A 121 -1.45 -1.56 15.14
N SER A 122 -2.00 -1.08 14.03
CA SER A 122 -3.22 -1.63 13.45
C SER A 122 -3.15 -1.64 11.93
N ILE A 123 -3.74 -2.64 11.28
CA ILE A 123 -3.98 -2.65 9.84
C ILE A 123 -5.49 -2.64 9.62
N ILE A 124 -5.97 -1.77 8.74
CA ILE A 124 -7.35 -1.82 8.27
C ILE A 124 -7.31 -2.21 6.79
N VAL A 125 -7.99 -3.29 6.42
CA VAL A 125 -8.15 -3.72 5.03
C VAL A 125 -9.62 -3.69 4.65
N SER A 126 -9.94 -3.20 3.46
CA SER A 126 -11.30 -3.17 2.96
C SER A 126 -11.33 -3.26 1.43
N GLY A 127 -12.52 -3.49 0.86
CA GLY A 127 -12.72 -3.32 -0.58
C GLY A 127 -12.55 -1.85 -0.98
N TRP A 128 -11.89 -1.61 -2.10
CA TRP A 128 -11.53 -0.27 -2.58
C TRP A 128 -12.74 0.69 -2.72
N LYS A 129 -13.89 0.19 -3.14
CA LYS A 129 -15.13 0.98 -3.30
C LYS A 129 -16.29 0.50 -2.44
N ASP A 130 -16.08 -0.61 -1.75
CA ASP A 130 -17.10 -1.32 -1.02
C ASP A 130 -16.56 -1.70 0.36
N HIS A 131 -16.94 -0.90 1.35
CA HIS A 131 -16.63 -1.12 2.75
C HIS A 131 -17.70 -1.94 3.46
N THR A 132 -18.44 -2.77 2.73
CA THR A 132 -19.34 -3.77 3.32
C THR A 132 -18.56 -4.72 4.21
N VAL A 133 -17.40 -5.20 3.74
CA VAL A 133 -16.44 -5.97 4.52
C VAL A 133 -15.26 -5.09 4.92
N VAL A 134 -14.92 -5.09 6.21
CA VAL A 134 -13.75 -4.40 6.76
C VAL A 134 -13.05 -5.37 7.70
N MET A 135 -11.75 -5.54 7.50
CA MET A 135 -10.88 -6.35 8.36
C MET A 135 -9.98 -5.42 9.16
N GLN A 136 -9.87 -5.65 10.47
CA GLN A 136 -8.91 -5.00 11.35
C GLN A 136 -7.91 -6.03 11.84
N VAL A 137 -6.63 -5.69 11.79
CA VAL A 137 -5.55 -6.47 12.40
C VAL A 137 -5.03 -5.70 13.59
N SER A 138 -5.14 -6.28 14.77
CA SER A 138 -4.63 -5.74 16.03
C SER A 138 -3.21 -6.29 16.27
N LEU A 139 -2.21 -5.41 16.23
CA LEU A 139 -0.78 -5.74 16.32
C LEU A 139 -0.15 -5.15 17.62
N PRO A 140 1.17 -5.28 17.91
CA PRO A 140 1.71 -5.06 19.26
C PRO A 140 1.31 -3.73 19.86
N GLY A 141 1.07 -3.72 21.17
CA GLY A 141 0.57 -2.56 21.93
C GLY A 141 -0.91 -2.61 22.28
N LEU A 142 -1.62 -3.65 21.83
CA LEU A 142 -2.96 -4.03 22.27
C LEU A 142 -2.88 -5.28 23.17
N GLU A 143 -3.85 -5.47 24.07
CA GLU A 143 -3.88 -6.62 25.00
C GLU A 143 -4.00 -7.97 24.28
N LEU A 144 -4.50 -7.98 23.04
CA LEU A 144 -4.71 -9.17 22.22
C LEU A 144 -4.22 -8.90 20.79
N VAL A 145 -3.44 -9.84 20.25
CA VAL A 145 -3.06 -9.88 18.83
C VAL A 145 -4.10 -10.71 18.10
N GLY A 146 -4.68 -10.15 17.03
CA GLY A 146 -5.76 -10.81 16.33
C GLY A 146 -6.19 -10.12 15.05
N ILE A 147 -7.06 -10.80 14.30
CA ILE A 147 -7.72 -10.29 13.12
C ILE A 147 -9.22 -10.37 13.35
N ASP A 148 -9.89 -9.23 13.33
CA ASP A 148 -11.34 -9.10 13.40
C ASP A 148 -11.89 -8.77 12.02
N VAL A 149 -12.97 -9.43 11.62
CA VAL A 149 -13.63 -9.19 10.32
C VAL A 149 -15.06 -8.76 10.57
N PHE A 150 -15.43 -7.63 10.00
CA PHE A 150 -16.77 -7.05 10.07
C PHE A 150 -17.44 -7.11 8.71
N GLU A 151 -18.70 -7.50 8.68
CA GLU A 151 -19.56 -7.47 7.50
C GLU A 151 -20.87 -6.77 7.83
N ASP A 152 -21.11 -5.64 7.17
CA ASP A 152 -22.31 -4.82 7.29
C ASP A 152 -22.80 -4.58 8.74
N GLY A 153 -21.87 -4.16 9.60
CA GLY A 153 -22.09 -3.86 11.02
C GLY A 153 -22.18 -5.09 11.91
N SER A 154 -21.86 -6.28 11.42
CA SER A 154 -21.78 -7.50 12.22
C SER A 154 -20.33 -7.97 12.33
N HIS A 155 -19.92 -8.41 13.52
CA HIS A 155 -18.66 -9.12 13.68
C HIS A 155 -18.81 -10.53 13.09
N LEU A 156 -18.14 -10.79 11.97
CA LEU A 156 -18.22 -12.01 11.19
C LEU A 156 -17.25 -13.07 11.68
N ALA A 157 -16.01 -12.70 12.00
CA ALA A 157 -14.98 -13.63 12.46
C ALA A 157 -13.92 -12.96 13.34
N ASP A 158 -13.47 -13.69 14.36
CA ASP A 158 -12.42 -13.34 15.33
C ASP A 158 -11.32 -14.40 15.25
N TYR A 159 -10.13 -14.00 14.79
CA TYR A 159 -8.93 -14.84 14.76
C TYR A 159 -7.94 -14.35 15.82
N ARG A 160 -7.67 -15.19 16.82
CA ARG A 160 -6.74 -14.86 17.91
C ARG A 160 -5.45 -15.65 17.78
N TYR A 161 -4.34 -14.97 18.02
CA TYR A 161 -3.00 -15.55 17.94
C TYR A 161 -2.25 -15.35 19.25
N ASN A 162 -1.29 -16.25 19.53
CA ASN A 162 -0.47 -16.12 20.74
C ASN A 162 0.68 -15.14 20.53
N THR A 163 1.13 -14.97 19.28
CA THR A 163 2.24 -14.10 18.92
C THR A 163 1.93 -13.24 17.70
N ILE A 164 2.72 -12.17 17.53
CA ILE A 164 2.64 -11.28 16.37
C ILE A 164 3.04 -12.04 15.10
N GLU A 165 4.08 -12.88 15.17
CA GLU A 165 4.55 -13.63 14.00
C GLU A 165 3.46 -14.59 13.50
N GLU A 166 2.80 -15.34 14.41
CA GLU A 166 1.67 -16.21 14.04
C GLU A 166 0.56 -15.43 13.32
N CYS A 167 0.25 -14.23 13.79
CA CYS A 167 -0.75 -13.36 13.17
C CYS A 167 -0.32 -12.90 11.76
N LEU A 168 0.95 -12.47 11.60
CA LEU A 168 1.49 -12.02 10.33
C LEU A 168 1.67 -13.17 9.31
N GLU A 169 1.94 -14.39 9.77
CA GLU A 169 2.02 -15.58 8.92
C GLU A 169 0.65 -15.90 8.28
N GLU A 170 -0.44 -15.78 9.05
CA GLU A 170 -1.81 -16.03 8.59
C GLU A 170 -2.46 -14.83 7.88
N LEU A 171 -1.87 -13.64 8.01
CA LEU A 171 -2.45 -12.38 7.54
C LEU A 171 -2.86 -12.41 6.06
N THR A 172 -1.98 -12.87 5.17
CA THR A 172 -2.29 -12.99 3.73
C THR A 172 -3.46 -13.96 3.52
N LYS A 173 -3.43 -15.13 4.16
CA LYS A 173 -4.48 -16.14 3.98
C LYS A 173 -5.84 -15.64 4.44
N VAL A 174 -5.92 -14.99 5.59
CA VAL A 174 -7.18 -14.40 6.09
C VAL A 174 -7.65 -13.29 5.15
N THR A 175 -6.76 -12.40 4.72
CA THR A 175 -7.10 -11.34 3.74
C THR A 175 -7.73 -11.92 2.48
N TRP A 176 -7.12 -12.96 1.90
CA TRP A 176 -7.62 -13.58 0.67
C TRP A 176 -8.92 -14.35 0.84
N ILE A 177 -9.24 -14.87 2.04
CA ILE A 177 -10.55 -15.49 2.31
C ILE A 177 -11.69 -14.47 2.12
N TYR A 178 -11.49 -13.23 2.57
CA TYR A 178 -12.56 -12.22 2.61
C TYR A 178 -12.56 -11.26 1.42
N PHE A 179 -11.41 -11.07 0.76
CA PHE A 179 -11.25 -10.03 -0.27
C PHE A 179 -10.86 -10.54 -1.66
N ASN A 180 -10.75 -11.85 -1.87
CA ASN A 180 -10.51 -12.37 -3.22
C ASN A 180 -11.71 -12.02 -4.13
N PRO A 181 -11.51 -11.28 -5.26
CA PRO A 181 -12.60 -10.87 -6.14
C PRO A 181 -13.25 -12.03 -6.93
N GLY A 182 -12.71 -13.25 -6.80
CA GLY A 182 -13.15 -14.43 -7.55
C GLY A 182 -12.64 -14.42 -8.99
N THR A 183 -12.65 -15.58 -9.65
CA THR A 183 -12.16 -15.74 -11.02
C THR A 183 -13.30 -15.74 -12.04
N PRO A 184 -13.04 -15.33 -13.31
CA PRO A 184 -11.77 -14.83 -13.86
C PRO A 184 -11.52 -13.36 -13.52
N TRP A 185 -10.24 -12.99 -13.36
CA TRP A 185 -9.84 -11.60 -13.18
C TRP A 185 -9.87 -10.85 -14.51
N THR A 186 -10.21 -9.56 -14.43
CA THR A 186 -10.07 -8.62 -15.53
C THR A 186 -8.60 -8.29 -15.78
N GLU A 187 -8.32 -7.88 -17.01
CA GLU A 187 -7.02 -7.33 -17.40
C GLU A 187 -6.52 -6.25 -16.42
N GLY A 188 -7.41 -5.34 -16.00
CA GLY A 188 -7.07 -4.26 -15.07
C GLY A 188 -6.69 -4.76 -13.67
N GLN A 189 -7.35 -5.81 -13.18
CA GLN A 189 -7.02 -6.45 -11.90
C GLN A 189 -5.66 -7.15 -11.95
N ILE A 190 -5.39 -7.93 -13.01
CA ILE A 190 -4.10 -8.61 -13.21
C ILE A 190 -2.96 -7.60 -13.26
N THR A 191 -3.14 -6.52 -14.03
CA THR A 191 -2.14 -5.46 -14.13
C THR A 191 -1.90 -4.78 -12.79
N ARG A 192 -2.96 -4.34 -12.11
CA ARG A 192 -2.82 -3.67 -10.82
C ARG A 192 -2.17 -4.57 -9.76
N TYR A 193 -2.57 -5.84 -9.70
CA TYR A 193 -2.01 -6.80 -8.76
C TYR A 193 -0.50 -6.97 -8.97
N THR A 194 -0.10 -7.27 -10.20
CA THR A 194 1.31 -7.48 -10.56
C THR A 194 2.16 -6.24 -10.32
N GLU A 195 1.67 -5.08 -10.76
CA GLU A 195 2.40 -3.81 -10.61
C GLU A 195 2.49 -3.36 -9.14
N ASN A 196 1.50 -3.66 -8.31
CA ASN A 196 1.55 -3.37 -6.88
C ASN A 196 2.49 -4.29 -6.12
N TRP A 197 2.50 -5.59 -6.44
CA TRP A 197 3.48 -6.52 -5.89
C TRP A 197 4.89 -6.05 -6.20
N PHE A 198 5.18 -5.75 -7.46
CA PHE A 198 6.50 -5.28 -7.86
C PHE A 198 6.82 -3.90 -7.28
N SER A 199 5.82 -3.02 -7.08
CA SER A 199 6.05 -1.71 -6.44
C SER A 199 6.54 -1.81 -4.98
N LYS A 200 6.45 -2.98 -4.35
CA LYS A 200 7.04 -3.19 -3.02
C LYS A 200 8.57 -3.10 -3.03
N THR A 201 9.23 -3.24 -4.18
CA THR A 201 10.70 -3.10 -4.29
C THR A 201 11.20 -1.71 -3.93
N LEU A 202 10.32 -0.71 -3.94
CA LEU A 202 10.62 0.64 -3.46
C LEU A 202 10.87 0.67 -1.94
N GLU A 203 10.34 -0.32 -1.22
CA GLU A 203 10.33 -0.35 0.25
C GLU A 203 10.99 -1.59 0.85
N ILE A 204 11.01 -2.73 0.17
CA ILE A 204 11.59 -4.01 0.63
C ILE A 204 12.31 -4.75 -0.51
N GLU A 205 13.11 -5.76 -0.19
CA GLU A 205 13.70 -6.63 -1.21
C GLU A 205 12.61 -7.48 -1.89
N LEU A 206 12.76 -7.72 -3.20
CA LEU A 206 11.72 -8.43 -3.98
C LEU A 206 11.51 -9.87 -3.50
N GLU A 207 12.57 -10.53 -3.04
CA GLU A 207 12.52 -11.90 -2.51
C GLU A 207 11.65 -12.04 -1.25
N ASP A 208 11.51 -10.96 -0.47
CA ASP A 208 10.65 -10.92 0.71
C ASP A 208 9.18 -10.66 0.36
N ALA A 209 8.89 -10.16 -0.84
CA ALA A 209 7.56 -9.74 -1.24
C ALA A 209 6.69 -10.95 -1.65
N LYS A 210 5.80 -11.39 -0.74
CA LYS A 210 4.80 -12.42 -1.05
C LYS A 210 3.93 -12.06 -2.26
N VAL A 211 3.65 -13.08 -3.06
CA VAL A 211 2.78 -13.05 -4.25
C VAL A 211 2.05 -14.39 -4.41
N HIS A 212 0.83 -14.33 -4.92
CA HIS A 212 0.12 -15.44 -5.55
C HIS A 212 0.46 -15.38 -7.03
N ASP A 213 1.50 -16.13 -7.41
CA ASP A 213 2.13 -16.10 -8.74
C ASP A 213 1.10 -16.33 -9.86
N GLU A 214 0.08 -17.15 -9.62
CA GLU A 214 -0.95 -17.54 -10.59
C GLU A 214 -1.79 -16.36 -11.13
N TYR A 215 -1.73 -15.19 -10.49
CA TYR A 215 -2.40 -13.96 -10.93
C TYR A 215 -1.46 -12.88 -11.47
N SER A 216 -0.15 -13.13 -11.46
CA SER A 216 0.87 -12.17 -11.84
C SER A 216 1.25 -12.33 -13.30
N TYR A 217 1.16 -11.25 -14.10
CA TYR A 217 1.54 -11.32 -15.51
C TYR A 217 3.05 -11.46 -15.71
N VAL A 218 3.86 -11.21 -14.68
CA VAL A 218 5.31 -11.42 -14.73
C VAL A 218 5.63 -12.91 -14.65
N HIS A 219 4.90 -13.67 -13.83
CA HIS A 219 5.03 -15.13 -13.70
C HIS A 219 4.29 -15.86 -14.84
N HIS A 220 3.12 -15.34 -15.22
CA HIS A 220 2.26 -15.87 -16.29
C HIS A 220 1.94 -14.82 -17.37
N PRO A 221 2.88 -14.51 -18.29
CA PRO A 221 2.71 -13.52 -19.35
C PRO A 221 1.48 -13.72 -20.23
N GLU A 222 1.04 -14.97 -20.39
CA GLU A 222 -0.15 -15.35 -21.15
C GLU A 222 -1.45 -14.74 -20.59
N LEU A 223 -1.50 -14.41 -19.29
CA LEU A 223 -2.64 -13.72 -18.67
C LEU A 223 -2.92 -12.35 -19.32
N ARG A 224 -1.89 -11.77 -19.97
CA ARG A 224 -1.95 -10.48 -20.66
C ARG A 224 -1.63 -10.58 -22.15
N GLY A 225 -1.44 -11.79 -22.67
CA GLY A 225 -1.01 -12.02 -24.05
C GLY A 225 0.40 -11.47 -24.34
N LEU A 226 1.27 -11.43 -23.34
CA LEU A 226 2.65 -10.95 -23.43
C LEU A 226 3.61 -12.12 -23.63
N THR A 227 4.78 -11.84 -24.19
CA THR A 227 5.96 -12.69 -24.04
C THR A 227 6.61 -12.48 -22.66
N PRO A 228 7.45 -13.40 -22.17
CA PRO A 228 8.15 -13.22 -20.89
C PRO A 228 8.97 -11.92 -20.81
N ILE A 229 9.68 -11.57 -21.89
CA ILE A 229 10.47 -10.34 -21.94
C ILE A 229 9.56 -9.10 -21.91
N GLU A 230 8.45 -9.11 -22.65
CA GLU A 230 7.50 -7.99 -22.63
C GLU A 230 6.86 -7.80 -21.25
N ALA A 231 6.57 -8.89 -20.53
CA ALA A 231 6.04 -8.83 -19.18
C ALA A 231 7.03 -8.17 -18.20
N VAL A 232 8.30 -8.60 -18.22
CA VAL A 232 9.36 -8.03 -17.39
C VAL A 232 9.60 -6.55 -17.74
N LEU A 233 9.78 -6.22 -19.02
CA LEU A 233 9.98 -4.82 -19.42
C LEU A 233 8.80 -3.93 -19.05
N LYS A 234 7.57 -4.45 -19.15
CA LYS A 234 6.37 -3.72 -18.76
C LYS A 234 6.35 -3.37 -17.27
N VAL A 235 6.74 -4.30 -16.38
CA VAL A 235 6.74 -4.01 -14.93
C VAL A 235 7.87 -3.03 -14.55
N ILE A 236 9.02 -3.12 -15.21
CA ILE A 236 10.14 -2.19 -15.00
C ILE A 236 9.79 -0.79 -15.51
N GLU A 237 9.18 -0.67 -16.69
CA GLU A 237 8.72 0.62 -17.22
C GLU A 237 7.78 1.35 -16.24
N MET A 238 7.00 0.59 -15.47
CA MET A 238 6.11 1.13 -14.46
C MET A 238 6.85 1.61 -13.19
N ILE A 239 7.93 0.94 -12.78
CA ILE A 239 8.64 1.26 -11.52
C ILE A 239 9.58 2.45 -11.64
N ILE A 240 10.30 2.56 -12.76
CA ILE A 240 11.38 3.55 -12.94
C ILE A 240 10.90 4.98 -12.67
N PRO A 241 9.74 5.44 -13.19
CA PRO A 241 9.26 6.79 -12.85
C PRO A 241 8.92 6.97 -11.37
N LYS A 242 8.54 5.90 -10.65
CA LYS A 242 8.19 5.94 -9.23
C LYS A 242 9.44 6.02 -8.34
N ASP A 243 10.54 5.38 -8.74
CA ASP A 243 11.85 5.50 -8.06
C ASP A 243 12.30 6.97 -7.99
N TYR A 244 12.01 7.74 -9.04
CA TYR A 244 12.37 9.16 -9.09
C TYR A 244 11.30 10.12 -8.57
N ASP A 245 10.01 9.76 -8.62
CA ASP A 245 8.85 10.64 -8.39
C ASP A 245 8.72 11.80 -9.42
N ASN A 246 9.79 12.53 -9.70
CA ASN A 246 9.82 13.65 -10.65
C ASN A 246 11.21 13.86 -11.27
N LEU A 247 11.27 14.72 -12.30
CA LEU A 247 12.52 14.99 -13.04
C LEU A 247 13.58 15.64 -12.16
N GLU A 248 13.20 16.53 -11.24
CA GLU A 248 14.12 17.23 -10.36
C GLU A 248 14.86 16.26 -9.44
N ASN A 249 14.14 15.32 -8.84
CA ASN A 249 14.72 14.23 -8.05
C ASN A 249 15.60 13.31 -8.90
N ALA A 250 15.18 12.97 -10.12
CA ALA A 250 16.00 12.16 -11.04
C ALA A 250 17.35 12.82 -11.34
N ILE A 251 17.34 14.13 -11.55
CA ILE A 251 18.56 14.92 -11.76
C ILE A 251 19.42 14.95 -10.49
N GLU A 252 18.80 15.15 -9.32
CA GLU A 252 19.51 15.18 -8.04
C GLU A 252 20.22 13.84 -7.75
N ILE A 253 19.48 12.73 -7.81
CA ILE A 253 19.99 11.37 -7.60
C ILE A 253 21.14 11.05 -8.57
N ALA A 254 20.94 11.32 -9.86
CA ALA A 254 21.97 11.03 -10.86
C ALA A 254 23.25 11.84 -10.64
N ASN A 255 23.13 13.13 -10.26
CA ASN A 255 24.28 13.98 -9.98
C ASN A 255 24.98 13.61 -8.66
N ASP A 256 24.22 13.24 -7.63
CA ASP A 256 24.79 12.79 -6.35
C ASP A 256 25.60 11.52 -6.55
N LEU A 257 25.08 10.54 -7.29
CA LEU A 257 25.82 9.32 -7.63
C LEU A 257 27.05 9.60 -8.50
N ASN A 258 26.93 10.46 -9.51
CA ASN A 258 28.08 10.85 -10.34
C ASN A 258 29.20 11.48 -9.49
N ARG A 259 28.84 12.30 -8.50
CA ARG A 259 29.79 12.90 -7.56
C ARG A 259 30.39 11.86 -6.61
N ASP A 260 29.57 10.99 -6.04
CA ASP A 260 29.99 10.04 -5.01
C ASP A 260 30.87 8.92 -5.59
N PHE A 261 30.64 8.53 -6.84
CA PHE A 261 31.39 7.49 -7.54
C PHE A 261 32.42 8.02 -8.55
N GLU A 262 32.58 9.36 -8.65
CA GLU A 262 33.50 10.03 -9.59
C GLU A 262 33.37 9.52 -11.04
N LEU A 263 32.14 9.30 -11.51
CA LEU A 263 31.86 8.65 -12.81
C LEU A 263 32.37 9.47 -14.02
N GLY A 264 32.65 10.76 -13.80
CA GLY A 264 33.15 11.66 -14.83
C GLY A 264 32.07 12.15 -15.80
N ASP A 265 30.81 11.88 -15.48
CA ASP A 265 29.67 12.33 -16.28
C ASP A 265 29.45 13.84 -16.12
N PRO A 266 28.83 14.51 -17.11
CA PRO A 266 28.48 15.92 -16.99
C PRO A 266 27.46 16.16 -15.87
N MET A 267 27.55 17.32 -15.22
CA MET A 267 26.50 17.77 -14.31
C MET A 267 25.19 17.94 -15.09
N ILE A 268 24.17 17.19 -14.70
CA ILE A 268 22.85 17.22 -15.32
C ILE A 268 22.06 18.41 -14.78
N THR A 269 21.42 19.16 -15.68
CA THR A 269 20.57 20.30 -15.35
C THR A 269 19.20 20.16 -16.02
N ARG A 270 18.16 20.71 -15.38
CA ARG A 270 16.81 20.73 -15.94
C ARG A 270 16.76 21.40 -17.31
N GLU A 271 17.51 22.50 -17.47
CA GLU A 271 17.58 23.24 -18.73
C GLU A 271 18.27 22.42 -19.82
N GLY A 272 19.35 21.71 -19.49
CA GLY A 272 20.05 20.82 -20.42
C GLY A 272 19.15 19.68 -20.90
N ILE A 273 18.44 19.00 -20.00
CA ILE A 273 17.48 17.95 -20.38
C ILE A 273 16.37 18.50 -21.29
N LEU A 274 15.73 19.61 -20.90
CA LEU A 274 14.62 20.19 -21.68
C LEU A 274 15.06 20.74 -23.04
N LYS A 275 16.34 21.11 -23.19
CA LYS A 275 16.92 21.55 -24.47
C LYS A 275 17.55 20.40 -25.28
N GLY A 276 17.53 19.17 -24.77
CA GLY A 276 18.14 18.03 -25.44
C GLY A 276 19.67 18.12 -25.51
N ASN A 277 20.33 18.63 -24.47
CA ASN A 277 21.79 18.60 -24.36
C ASN A 277 22.24 17.13 -24.31
N GLU A 278 22.83 16.65 -25.42
CA GLU A 278 23.13 15.23 -25.61
C GLU A 278 23.98 14.61 -24.48
N PRO A 279 25.10 15.23 -24.04
CA PRO A 279 25.84 14.77 -22.87
C PRO A 279 25.00 14.60 -21.60
N GLU A 280 24.17 15.59 -21.24
CA GLU A 280 23.35 15.55 -20.02
C GLU A 280 22.23 14.50 -20.13
N CYS A 281 21.58 14.42 -21.31
CA CYS A 281 20.57 13.40 -21.57
C CYS A 281 21.18 11.99 -21.52
N ARG A 282 22.39 11.81 -22.07
CA ARG A 282 23.08 10.52 -22.05
C ARG A 282 23.46 10.10 -20.64
N ALA A 283 23.92 11.04 -19.80
CA ALA A 283 24.22 10.76 -18.40
C ALA A 283 22.97 10.29 -17.64
N LEU A 284 21.84 11.00 -17.79
CA LEU A 284 20.57 10.60 -17.17
C LEU A 284 20.06 9.25 -17.70
N LEU A 285 20.14 9.01 -19.01
CA LEU A 285 19.77 7.72 -19.61
C LEU A 285 20.67 6.58 -19.15
N GLY A 286 21.97 6.84 -18.96
CA GLY A 286 22.91 5.87 -18.40
C GLY A 286 22.51 5.47 -16.98
N ARG A 287 22.06 6.43 -16.16
CA ARG A 287 21.55 6.13 -14.81
C ARG A 287 20.28 5.28 -14.85
N ILE A 288 19.32 5.65 -15.69
CA ILE A 288 18.08 4.87 -15.87
C ILE A 288 18.42 3.45 -16.34
N ALA A 289 19.39 3.29 -17.25
CA ALA A 289 19.81 1.98 -17.73
C ALA A 289 20.38 1.10 -16.60
N VAL A 290 21.18 1.66 -15.69
CA VAL A 290 21.70 0.94 -14.52
C VAL A 290 20.56 0.45 -13.61
N GLU A 291 19.53 1.25 -13.39
CA GLU A 291 18.38 0.84 -12.57
C GLU A 291 17.53 -0.22 -13.26
N ILE A 292 17.34 -0.12 -14.57
CA ILE A 292 16.72 -1.19 -15.36
C ILE A 292 17.50 -2.49 -15.18
N ASP A 293 18.83 -2.45 -15.27
CA ASP A 293 19.67 -3.63 -15.08
C ASP A 293 19.54 -4.21 -13.65
N GLN A 294 19.46 -3.36 -12.62
CA GLN A 294 19.25 -3.80 -11.23
C GLN A 294 17.90 -4.49 -11.03
N HIS A 295 16.83 -3.93 -11.60
CA HIS A 295 15.50 -4.55 -11.54
C HIS A 295 15.43 -5.85 -12.36
N LEU A 296 16.16 -5.92 -13.49
CA LEU A 296 16.32 -7.16 -14.23
C LEU A 296 17.09 -8.21 -13.42
N ASP A 297 18.14 -7.83 -12.69
CA ASP A 297 18.91 -8.73 -11.82
C ASP A 297 17.99 -9.34 -10.76
N ALA A 298 17.25 -8.50 -10.05
CA ALA A 298 16.31 -8.93 -9.00
C ALA A 298 15.21 -9.87 -9.53
N LEU A 299 14.71 -9.65 -10.76
CA LEU A 299 13.71 -10.52 -11.38
C LEU A 299 14.29 -11.83 -11.90
N GLU A 300 15.55 -11.84 -12.36
CA GLU A 300 16.22 -13.04 -12.87
C GLU A 300 16.61 -14.01 -11.73
N ASP A 301 16.85 -13.47 -10.55
CA ASP A 301 17.14 -14.26 -9.35
C ASP A 301 15.90 -15.02 -8.80
N LEU A 302 14.68 -14.67 -9.26
CA LEU A 302 13.46 -15.39 -8.91
C LEU A 302 13.28 -16.61 -9.81
N GLU A 303 13.45 -17.81 -9.24
CA GLU A 303 13.39 -19.10 -9.96
C GLU A 303 12.10 -19.30 -10.79
N GLU A 304 11.01 -18.69 -10.37
CA GLU A 304 9.67 -18.82 -10.96
C GLU A 304 9.48 -17.92 -12.21
N ILE A 305 10.36 -16.94 -12.44
CA ILE A 305 10.26 -15.99 -13.55
C ILE A 305 11.22 -16.41 -14.66
N THR A 306 10.68 -17.00 -15.72
CA THR A 306 11.52 -17.47 -16.84
C THR A 306 11.67 -16.42 -17.93
N PHE A 307 12.77 -15.67 -17.92
CA PHE A 307 13.23 -14.87 -19.06
C PHE A 307 14.74 -15.02 -19.24
N SER A 308 15.23 -14.78 -20.46
CA SER A 308 16.66 -14.76 -20.73
C SER A 308 17.00 -13.38 -21.24
N ARG A 309 17.99 -12.72 -20.63
CA ARG A 309 18.61 -11.57 -21.24
C ARG A 309 19.14 -11.99 -22.60
N LEU A 310 18.81 -11.23 -23.63
CA LEU A 310 19.57 -11.29 -24.87
C LEU A 310 20.99 -10.87 -24.51
N ASN A 311 21.85 -11.86 -24.24
CA ASN A 311 23.28 -11.65 -24.01
C ASN A 311 23.81 -10.81 -25.17
N HIS A 312 24.20 -9.56 -24.88
CA HIS A 312 24.90 -8.68 -25.80
C HIS A 312 26.39 -8.64 -25.46
#